data_AF-A0A934ZWB4-F1
#
_entry.id   AF-A0A934ZWB4-F1
#
_cell.length_a   1.000
_cell.length_b   1.000
_cell.length_c   1.000
_cell.angle_alpha   90.00
_cell.angle_beta   90.00
_cell.angle_gamma   90.00
#
_symmetry.space_group_name_H-M   'P 1'
#
loop_
_entity.id
_entity.type
_entity.pdbx_description
1 polymer ?
#
loop_
_entity_poly.entity_id
_entity_poly.type
_entity_poly.pdbx_seq_one_letter_code
_entity_poly.pdbx_strand_id
1 'polypeptide(L)'
;MAKMTSKYQLTVPKALAIQAGLKPGDTLECEVAGETIRVRSVERQAPRGRSITERLMRFDMASERQRNRDWQRTAHPATDRGWTREELYER
;
A
#
# COMPACT_ATOMS: atom_id res chain seq x y z
N MET A 1 8.88 -16.68 -19.53
CA MET A 1 10.01 -15.82 -19.13
C MET A 1 10.16 -14.70 -20.13
N ALA A 2 10.30 -13.46 -19.69
CA ALA A 2 10.58 -12.33 -20.58
C ALA A 2 12.09 -12.26 -20.86
N LYS A 3 12.49 -12.00 -22.11
CA LYS A 3 13.88 -11.85 -22.52
C LYS A 3 14.16 -10.38 -22.82
N MET A 4 15.32 -9.89 -22.37
CA MET A 4 15.80 -8.56 -22.71
C MET A 4 16.36 -8.56 -24.14
N THR A 5 15.97 -7.59 -24.97
CA THR A 5 16.57 -7.41 -26.30
C THR A 5 17.90 -6.67 -26.20
N SER A 6 18.68 -6.66 -27.29
CA SER A 6 19.94 -5.90 -27.37
C SER A 6 19.78 -4.39 -27.22
N LYS A 7 18.55 -3.88 -27.36
CA LYS A 7 18.19 -2.47 -27.15
C LYS A 7 17.61 -2.21 -25.76
N TYR A 8 17.78 -3.15 -24.82
CA TYR A 8 17.22 -3.07 -23.47
C TYR A 8 15.69 -2.94 -23.46
N GLN A 9 15.01 -3.54 -24.44
CA GLN A 9 13.56 -3.57 -24.48
C GLN A 9 13.06 -4.86 -23.83
N LEU A 10 12.01 -4.73 -23.03
CA LEU A 10 11.30 -5.84 -22.44
C LEU A 10 9.87 -5.90 -23.01
N THR A 11 9.48 -7.06 -23.52
CA THR A 11 8.10 -7.26 -23.98
C THR A 11 7.20 -7.52 -22.78
N VAL A 12 6.21 -6.65 -22.59
CA VAL A 12 5.19 -6.80 -21.55
C VAL A 12 4.06 -7.67 -22.10
N PRO A 13 3.69 -8.78 -21.42
CA PRO A 13 2.52 -9.58 -21.81
C PRO A 13 1.24 -8.74 -21.82
N LYS A 14 0.37 -8.96 -22.81
CA LYS A 14 -0.87 -8.19 -23.00
C LYS A 14 -1.75 -8.15 -21.74
N ALA A 15 -1.89 -9.28 -21.04
CA ALA A 15 -2.65 -9.37 -19.80
C ALA A 15 -2.10 -8.43 -18.71
N LEU A 16 -0.78 -8.37 -18.56
CA LEU A 16 -0.12 -7.50 -17.59
C LEU A 16 -0.24 -6.02 -17.99
N ALA A 17 -0.10 -5.71 -19.28
CA ALA A 17 -0.31 -4.36 -19.79
C ALA A 17 -1.74 -3.87 -19.51
N ILE A 18 -2.77 -4.71 -19.72
CA ILE A 18 -4.17 -4.38 -19.40
C ILE A 18 -4.36 -4.18 -17.90
N GLN A 19 -3.82 -5.06 -17.06
CA GLN A 19 -3.96 -4.97 -15.60
C GLN A 19 -3.29 -3.71 -15.02
N ALA A 20 -2.11 -3.37 -15.53
CA ALA A 20 -1.44 -2.10 -15.22
C ALA A 20 -2.06 -0.90 -15.95
N GLY A 21 -3.01 -1.16 -16.87
CA GLY A 21 -3.69 -0.21 -17.72
C GLY A 21 -2.78 0.52 -18.71
N LEU A 22 -1.61 0.00 -19.02
CA LEU A 22 -0.67 0.59 -19.98
C LEU A 22 -1.22 0.50 -21.42
N LYS A 23 -1.04 1.56 -22.20
CA LYS A 23 -1.39 1.61 -23.62
C LYS A 23 -0.15 1.87 -24.48
N PRO A 24 -0.10 1.35 -25.73
CA PRO A 24 0.92 1.75 -26.68
C PRO A 24 0.92 3.27 -26.87
N GLY A 25 2.10 3.90 -26.74
CA GLY A 25 2.25 5.36 -26.79
C GLY A 25 2.27 6.04 -25.41
N ASP A 26 1.96 5.32 -24.32
CA ASP A 26 2.10 5.88 -22.97
C ASP A 26 3.57 6.23 -22.68
N THR A 27 3.79 7.42 -22.10
CA THR A 27 5.09 7.79 -21.55
C THR A 27 5.27 7.15 -20.17
N LEU A 28 6.35 6.39 -20.00
CA LEU A 28 6.65 5.65 -18.77
C LEU A 28 7.94 6.19 -18.14
N GLU A 29 7.95 6.23 -16.82
CA GLU A 29 9.13 6.50 -16.01
C GLU A 29 9.59 5.21 -15.35
N CYS A 30 10.89 4.96 -15.40
CA CYS A 30 11.51 3.78 -14.83
C CYS A 30 12.46 4.20 -13.72
N GLU A 31 12.31 3.61 -12.54
CA GLU A 31 13.20 3.80 -11.40
C GLU A 31 13.72 2.46 -10.88
N VAL A 32 14.94 2.45 -10.35
CA VAL A 32 15.48 1.29 -9.64
C VAL A 32 14.96 1.32 -8.21
N ALA A 33 14.25 0.27 -7.82
CA ALA A 33 13.69 0.07 -6.49
C ALA A 33 14.26 -1.21 -5.88
N GLY A 34 15.43 -1.08 -5.23
CA GLY A 34 16.19 -2.22 -4.70
C GLY A 34 16.62 -3.15 -5.83
N GLU A 35 16.19 -4.41 -5.77
CA GLU A 35 16.49 -5.44 -6.78
C GLU A 35 15.50 -5.46 -7.96
N THR A 36 14.57 -4.49 -8.01
CA THR A 36 13.52 -4.44 -9.04
C THR A 36 13.59 -3.14 -9.84
N ILE A 37 13.16 -3.19 -11.10
CA ILE A 37 12.88 -1.98 -11.88
C ILE A 37 11.38 -1.72 -11.77
N ARG A 38 11.02 -0.56 -11.23
CA ARG A 38 9.62 -0.11 -11.17
C ARG A 38 9.34 0.77 -12.38
N VAL A 39 8.24 0.45 -13.07
CA VAL A 39 7.77 1.21 -14.23
C VAL A 39 6.43 1.85 -13.85
N ARG A 40 6.32 3.17 -14.03
CA ARG A 40 5.09 3.94 -13.75
C ARG A 40 4.72 4.79 -14.96
N SER A 41 3.42 4.98 -15.21
CA SER A 41 2.95 5.91 -16.24
C SER A 41 3.10 7.34 -15.73
N VAL A 42 3.69 8.22 -16.55
CA VAL A 42 3.95 9.62 -16.19
C VAL A 42 2.66 10.43 -16.07
N GLU A 43 1.72 10.21 -17.00
CA GLU A 43 0.42 10.90 -17.02
C GLU A 43 -0.53 10.36 -15.96
N ARG A 44 -0.31 9.12 -15.53
CA ARG A 44 -1.09 8.46 -14.50
C ARG A 44 -0.42 8.67 -13.14
N GLN A 45 -0.34 9.94 -12.73
CA GLN A 45 -0.25 10.25 -11.29
C GLN A 45 -1.34 9.43 -10.58
N ALA A 46 -0.97 8.85 -9.43
CA ALA A 46 -1.76 7.92 -8.63
C ALA A 46 -3.26 8.14 -8.80
N PRO A 47 -4.08 7.07 -9.01
CA PRO A 47 -5.51 7.20 -9.32
C PRO A 47 -6.05 8.27 -8.42
N ARG A 48 -6.49 9.41 -9.01
CA ARG A 48 -6.83 10.67 -8.30
C ARG A 48 -7.34 10.25 -6.94
N GLY A 49 -6.54 10.46 -5.90
CA GLY A 49 -6.76 9.80 -4.62
C GLY A 49 -8.24 9.88 -4.28
N ARG A 50 -8.83 8.77 -3.78
CA ARG A 50 -10.26 8.65 -3.44
C ARG A 50 -10.88 10.01 -3.13
N SER A 51 -12.04 10.31 -3.72
CA SER A 51 -12.67 11.62 -3.55
C SER A 51 -12.71 11.98 -2.06
N ILE A 52 -12.66 13.28 -1.73
CA ILE A 52 -12.69 13.72 -0.33
C ILE A 52 -13.85 13.03 0.42
N THR A 53 -15.01 12.93 -0.24
CA THR A 53 -16.20 12.22 0.25
C THR A 53 -15.93 10.74 0.56
N GLU A 54 -15.31 9.98 -0.33
CA GLU A 54 -14.98 8.56 -0.09
C GLU A 54 -13.96 8.36 1.02
N ARG A 55 -13.03 9.31 1.18
CA ARG A 55 -12.03 9.28 2.25
C ARG A 55 -12.69 9.53 3.60
N LEU A 56 -13.55 10.54 3.69
CA LEU A 56 -14.32 10.86 4.90
C LEU A 56 -15.25 9.70 5.29
N MET A 57 -16.03 9.18 4.35
CA MET A 57 -16.92 8.04 4.61
C MET A 57 -16.16 6.85 5.21
N ARG A 58 -15.01 6.49 4.64
CA ARG A 58 -14.20 5.38 5.17
C ARG A 58 -13.59 5.68 6.54
N PHE A 59 -13.21 6.93 6.78
CA PHE A 59 -12.73 7.36 8.08
C PHE A 59 -13.81 7.23 9.15
N ASP A 60 -15.05 7.64 8.83
CA ASP A 60 -16.19 7.52 9.72
C ASP A 60 -16.50 6.04 10.02
N MET A 61 -16.55 5.20 8.98
CA MET A 61 -16.72 3.75 9.15
C MET A 61 -15.62 3.11 10.01
N ALA A 62 -14.37 3.58 9.89
CA ALA A 62 -13.27 3.08 10.71
C ALA A 62 -13.43 3.53 12.18
N SER A 63 -13.84 4.77 12.39
CA SER A 63 -14.09 5.35 13.71
C SER A 63 -15.25 4.66 14.42
N GLU A 64 -16.35 4.34 13.72
CA GLU A 64 -17.47 3.57 14.26
C GLU A 64 -17.05 2.16 14.69
N ARG A 65 -16.27 1.46 13.85
CA ARG A 65 -15.72 0.15 14.21
C ARG A 65 -14.81 0.21 15.43
N GLN A 66 -14.05 1.30 15.60
CA GLN A 66 -13.21 1.50 16.78
C GLN A 66 -14.08 1.74 18.02
N ARG A 67 -15.07 2.65 17.95
CA ARG A 67 -16.01 2.91 19.06
C ARG A 67 -16.74 1.65 19.51
N ASN A 68 -17.22 0.83 18.58
CA ASN A 68 -17.88 -0.43 18.91
C ASN A 68 -16.93 -1.42 19.61
N ARG A 69 -15.66 -1.49 19.17
CA ARG A 69 -14.64 -2.32 19.85
C ARG A 69 -14.35 -1.82 21.26
N ASP A 70 -14.25 -0.51 21.45
CA ASP A 70 -13.98 0.08 22.75
C ASP A 70 -15.17 -0.11 23.70
N TRP A 71 -16.41 0.02 23.20
CA TRP A 71 -17.62 -0.27 23.97
C TRP A 71 -17.72 -1.74 24.38
N GLN A 72 -17.33 -2.67 23.50
CA GLN A 72 -17.36 -4.11 23.79
C GLN A 72 -16.19 -4.60 24.64
N ARG A 73 -15.12 -3.79 24.80
CA ARG A 73 -14.04 -4.12 25.73
C ARG A 73 -14.45 -3.77 27.15
N THR A 74 -14.93 -4.76 27.90
CA THR A 74 -14.72 -4.76 29.35
C THR A 74 -13.23 -4.86 29.61
N ALA A 75 -12.62 -3.78 30.11
CA ALA A 75 -11.21 -3.78 30.45
C ALA A 75 -10.96 -4.79 31.57
N HIS A 76 -10.54 -6.01 31.22
CA HIS A 76 -10.00 -6.92 32.21
C HIS A 76 -8.63 -6.37 32.63
N PRO A 77 -8.39 -6.17 33.94
CA PRO A 77 -7.06 -5.79 34.40
C PRO A 77 -6.08 -6.84 33.90
N ALA A 78 -5.01 -6.38 33.24
CA ALA A 78 -3.97 -7.26 32.73
C ALA A 78 -3.46 -8.11 33.89
N THR A 79 -3.76 -9.42 33.85
CA THR A 79 -3.32 -10.37 34.86
C THR A 79 -1.87 -10.68 34.51
N ASP A 80 -0.98 -9.95 35.17
CA ASP A 80 0.49 -10.07 35.11
C ASP A 80 1.11 -10.05 33.70
N ARG A 81 1.84 -8.98 33.39
CA ARG A 81 2.52 -8.82 32.08
C ARG A 81 3.85 -9.57 32.03
N GLY A 82 4.30 -10.16 33.14
CA GLY A 82 5.59 -10.84 33.26
C GLY A 82 6.80 -9.90 33.20
N TRP A 83 6.55 -8.58 33.21
CA TRP A 83 7.56 -7.53 33.28
C TRP A 83 6.95 -6.26 33.88
N THR A 84 7.75 -5.52 34.62
CA THR A 84 7.38 -4.20 35.16
C THR A 84 7.73 -3.09 34.16
N ARG A 85 7.07 -1.92 34.26
CA ARG A 85 7.31 -0.82 33.33
C ARG A 85 8.74 -0.28 33.47
N GLU A 86 9.26 -0.35 34.69
CA GLU A 86 10.58 0.09 35.11
C GLU A 86 11.68 -0.76 34.45
N GLU A 87 11.52 -2.09 34.40
CA GLU A 87 12.43 -3.03 33.71
C GLU A 87 12.67 -2.68 32.23
N LEU A 88 11.74 -1.99 31.58
CA LEU A 88 11.86 -1.60 30.17
C LEU A 88 12.92 -0.51 29.93
N TYR A 89 13.25 0.26 30.97
CA TYR A 89 14.17 1.39 30.92
C TYR A 89 15.56 1.08 31.46
N GLU A 90 15.78 -0.13 32.00
CA GLU A 90 17.09 -0.59 32.49
C GLU A 90 17.93 -1.27 31.39
N ARG A 91 17.60 -1.02 30.11
CA ARG A 91 18.19 -1.69 28.94
C ARG A 91 19.30 -0.91 28.26
#